data_AF-A0A7X2SCH0-F1
#
_entry.id   AF-A0A7X2SCH0-F1
#
_cell.length_a   1.000
_cell.length_b   1.000
_cell.length_c   1.000
_cell.angle_alpha   90.00
_cell.angle_beta   90.00
_cell.angle_gamma   90.00
#
_symmetry.space_group_name_H-M   'P 1'
#
loop_
_entity.id
_entity.type
_entity.pdbx_description
1 polymer ?
#
loop_
_entity_poly.entity_id
_entity_poly.type
_entity_poly.pdbx_seq_one_letter_code
_entity_poly.pdbx_strand_id
1 'polypeptide(L)'
;MFKIGLIAVALSLSVAVHAGNQIELVYSDLRFSIPAGFAAVGDIGDSQDMLIFRYGDEHGKRFLAFADMTHDETVEYGCPAGAFFEAVFFETAAADCDQTLIEAVHENFVSGRDVATWAQDSYSLAYSDHGNKAFLFVIGKDAKLLKIDSDFLDGESLKRIAEDL
;
A
#
# COMPACT_ATOMS: atom_id res chain seq x y z
N MET A 1 9.98 -15.79 -54.65
CA MET A 1 10.16 -16.63 -53.44
C MET A 1 10.93 -15.92 -52.31
N PHE A 2 11.89 -15.02 -52.60
CA PHE A 2 12.69 -14.33 -51.56
C PHE A 2 11.94 -13.32 -50.67
N LYS A 3 10.85 -12.70 -51.17
CA LYS A 3 10.08 -11.68 -50.42
C LYS A 3 9.18 -12.26 -49.32
N ILE A 4 8.77 -13.52 -49.44
CA ILE A 4 7.86 -14.16 -48.48
C ILE A 4 8.64 -14.63 -47.23
N GLY A 5 9.91 -15.06 -47.42
CA GLY A 5 10.79 -15.44 -46.32
C GLY A 5 11.12 -14.28 -45.38
N LEU A 6 11.30 -13.06 -45.90
CA LEU A 6 11.61 -11.89 -45.07
C LEU A 6 10.46 -11.45 -44.16
N ILE A 7 9.20 -11.60 -44.62
CA ILE A 7 8.01 -11.26 -43.83
C ILE A 7 7.79 -12.27 -42.70
N ALA A 8 8.05 -13.55 -42.95
CA ALA A 8 7.98 -14.59 -41.93
C ALA A 8 9.05 -14.42 -40.83
N VAL A 9 10.25 -13.95 -41.19
CA VAL A 9 11.30 -13.60 -40.23
C VAL A 9 10.94 -12.34 -39.43
N ALA A 10 10.40 -11.30 -40.07
CA ALA A 10 9.96 -10.09 -39.36
C ALA A 10 8.81 -10.36 -38.37
N LEU A 11 7.87 -11.26 -38.71
CA LEU A 11 6.77 -11.64 -37.80
C LEU A 11 7.23 -12.51 -36.61
N SER A 12 8.31 -13.28 -36.76
CA SER A 12 8.83 -14.16 -35.70
C SER A 12 9.79 -13.45 -34.74
N LEU A 13 10.31 -12.27 -35.12
CA LEU A 13 11.09 -11.38 -34.25
C LEU A 13 10.22 -10.44 -33.39
N SER A 14 8.90 -10.43 -33.59
CA SER A 14 7.94 -9.84 -32.65
C SER A 14 7.73 -10.75 -31.44
N VAL A 15 8.81 -11.21 -30.82
CA VAL A 15 8.73 -11.86 -29.52
C VAL A 15 8.22 -10.80 -28.57
N ALA A 16 6.99 -11.01 -28.11
CA ALA A 16 6.29 -10.13 -27.21
C ALA A 16 7.17 -9.81 -25.99
N VAL A 17 7.82 -8.66 -26.02
CA VAL A 17 8.35 -8.01 -24.81
C VAL A 17 7.12 -7.70 -23.98
N HIS A 18 6.72 -8.65 -23.14
CA HIS A 18 5.77 -8.40 -22.08
C HIS A 18 6.51 -7.50 -21.11
N ALA A 19 6.32 -6.19 -21.25
CA ALA A 19 6.64 -5.27 -20.18
C ALA A 19 5.97 -5.81 -18.91
N GLY A 20 6.75 -5.95 -17.83
CA GLY A 20 6.24 -6.47 -16.56
C GLY A 20 4.95 -5.73 -16.18
N ASN A 21 3.99 -6.44 -15.61
CA ASN A 21 2.75 -5.86 -15.09
C ASN A 21 2.95 -5.15 -13.74
N GLN A 22 4.20 -4.95 -13.35
CA GLN A 22 4.66 -4.48 -12.04
C GLN A 22 5.76 -3.43 -12.26
N ILE A 23 5.80 -2.41 -11.41
CA ILE A 23 6.80 -1.35 -11.38
C ILE A 23 7.36 -1.27 -9.96
N GLU A 24 8.68 -1.21 -9.84
CA GLU A 24 9.33 -0.96 -8.55
C GLU A 24 9.11 0.51 -8.14
N LEU A 25 8.54 0.70 -6.96
CA LEU A 25 8.39 1.98 -6.29
C LEU A 25 9.29 2.01 -5.07
N VAL A 26 10.17 3.02 -5.00
CA VAL A 26 10.87 3.37 -3.76
C VAL A 26 10.10 4.49 -3.09
N TYR A 27 9.59 4.23 -1.90
CA TYR A 27 8.82 5.21 -1.13
C TYR A 27 9.15 5.08 0.36
N SER A 28 9.51 6.22 0.97
CA SER A 28 9.91 6.30 2.37
C SER A 28 10.92 5.23 2.81
N ASP A 29 12.01 5.13 2.02
CA ASP A 29 13.12 4.18 2.15
C ASP A 29 12.76 2.69 1.98
N LEU A 30 11.52 2.37 1.60
CA LEU A 30 11.04 1.02 1.34
C LEU A 30 10.80 0.78 -0.15
N ARG A 31 10.88 -0.50 -0.55
CA ARG A 31 10.64 -0.94 -1.92
C ARG A 31 9.30 -1.66 -2.00
N PHE A 32 8.52 -1.30 -3.01
CA PHE A 32 7.22 -1.86 -3.28
C PHE A 32 7.11 -2.27 -4.75
N SER A 33 6.38 -3.33 -5.02
CA SER A 33 6.05 -3.73 -6.39
C SER A 33 4.60 -3.35 -6.70
N ILE A 34 4.39 -2.24 -7.40
CA ILE A 34 3.04 -1.72 -7.69
C ILE A 34 2.56 -2.14 -9.10
N PRO A 35 1.25 -2.27 -9.35
CA PRO A 35 0.75 -2.55 -10.70
C PRO A 35 1.22 -1.51 -11.72
N ALA A 36 1.63 -1.97 -12.91
CA ALA A 36 1.90 -1.09 -14.03
C ALA A 36 0.59 -0.52 -14.63
N GLY A 37 0.72 0.49 -15.51
CA GLY A 37 -0.43 1.03 -16.26
C GLY A 37 -1.25 2.09 -15.53
N PHE A 38 -0.64 2.80 -14.58
CA PHE A 38 -1.23 4.04 -14.06
C PHE A 38 -1.23 5.14 -15.14
N ALA A 39 -2.27 5.98 -15.13
CA ALA A 39 -2.45 7.11 -16.05
C ALA A 39 -1.90 8.43 -15.49
N ALA A 40 -1.80 8.56 -14.17
CA ALA A 40 -1.26 9.75 -13.51
C ALA A 40 -0.65 9.41 -12.15
N VAL A 41 0.30 10.24 -11.73
CA VAL A 41 0.89 10.24 -10.39
C VAL A 41 0.70 11.62 -9.79
N GLY A 42 0.22 11.67 -8.55
CA GLY A 42 0.11 12.88 -7.75
C GLY A 42 0.98 12.75 -6.51
N ASP A 43 1.72 13.80 -6.20
CA ASP A 43 2.54 13.92 -5.00
C ASP A 43 1.99 15.06 -4.15
N ILE A 44 1.71 14.76 -2.88
CA ILE A 44 1.24 15.71 -1.87
C ILE A 44 2.30 15.71 -0.76
N GLY A 45 3.45 16.31 -1.07
CA GLY A 45 4.66 16.35 -0.23
C GLY A 45 4.68 17.49 0.80
N ASP A 46 3.52 17.89 1.34
CA ASP A 46 3.46 18.75 2.53
C ASP A 46 3.43 17.89 3.81
N SER A 47 2.67 18.27 4.84
CA SER A 47 2.57 17.49 6.07
C SER A 47 1.96 16.10 5.91
N GLN A 48 1.42 15.77 4.73
CA GLN A 48 0.77 14.49 4.49
C GLN A 48 1.68 13.42 3.87
N ASP A 49 2.86 13.81 3.36
CA ASP A 49 3.85 12.96 2.68
C ASP A 49 3.18 11.86 1.84
N MET A 50 2.28 12.21 0.93
CA MET A 50 1.41 11.22 0.26
C MET A 50 1.67 11.12 -1.25
N LEU A 51 1.79 9.90 -1.75
CA LEU A 51 1.95 9.58 -3.17
C LEU A 51 0.74 8.80 -3.69
N ILE A 52 0.09 9.27 -4.76
CA ILE A 52 -1.13 8.68 -5.32
C ILE A 52 -0.94 8.31 -6.79
N PHE A 53 -1.24 7.07 -7.13
CA PHE A 53 -1.32 6.55 -8.50
C PHE A 53 -2.77 6.40 -8.93
N ARG A 54 -3.12 6.91 -10.11
CA ARG A 54 -4.47 6.77 -10.69
C ARG A 54 -4.42 5.80 -11.88
N TYR A 55 -5.24 4.75 -11.85
CA TYR A 55 -5.35 3.72 -12.89
C TYR A 55 -6.60 3.81 -13.77
N GLY A 56 -7.49 4.76 -13.50
CA GLY A 56 -8.72 4.98 -14.27
C GLY A 56 -8.87 6.42 -14.75
N ASP A 57 -9.84 6.64 -15.63
CA ASP A 57 -10.17 7.97 -16.17
C ASP A 57 -11.09 8.76 -15.23
N GLU A 58 -11.79 8.08 -14.33
CA GLU A 58 -12.69 8.69 -13.35
C GLU A 58 -11.92 9.28 -12.16
N HIS A 59 -12.30 10.48 -11.74
CA HIS A 59 -11.67 11.16 -10.60
C HIS A 59 -12.04 10.47 -9.28
N GLY A 60 -11.04 10.22 -8.44
CA GLY A 60 -11.22 9.57 -7.14
C GLY A 60 -11.55 8.07 -7.21
N LYS A 61 -11.35 7.45 -8.38
CA LYS A 61 -11.57 6.02 -8.61
C LYS A 61 -10.31 5.33 -9.12
N ARG A 62 -10.21 4.03 -8.84
CA ARG A 62 -9.10 3.16 -9.26
C ARG A 62 -7.76 3.78 -8.88
N PHE A 63 -7.57 4.03 -7.59
CA PHE A 63 -6.34 4.62 -7.07
C PHE A 63 -5.56 3.64 -6.19
N LEU A 64 -4.26 3.89 -6.07
CA LEU A 64 -3.37 3.32 -5.09
C LEU A 64 -2.63 4.49 -4.45
N ALA A 65 -2.77 4.66 -3.15
CA ALA A 65 -2.16 5.74 -2.40
C ALA A 65 -1.22 5.19 -1.33
N PHE A 66 -0.13 5.91 -1.10
CA PHE A 66 0.86 5.66 -0.06
C PHE A 66 0.94 6.91 0.79
N ALA A 67 0.90 6.77 2.11
CA ALA A 67 1.13 7.85 3.06
C ALA A 67 2.11 7.39 4.13
N ASP A 68 3.09 8.24 4.43
CA ASP A 68 4.02 8.05 5.54
C ASP A 68 3.47 8.75 6.76
N MET A 69 3.07 7.95 7.74
CA MET A 69 2.48 8.41 8.99
C MET A 69 3.45 8.27 10.16
N THR A 70 4.74 8.01 9.90
CA THR A 70 5.76 7.76 10.93
C THR A 70 5.91 8.96 11.88
N HIS A 71 5.81 10.17 11.34
CA HIS A 71 5.90 11.43 12.08
C HIS A 71 4.59 12.21 12.03
N ASP A 72 3.45 11.50 12.00
CA ASP A 72 2.13 12.15 11.99
C ASP A 72 1.88 12.88 13.31
N GLU A 73 1.90 14.21 13.26
CA GLU A 73 1.61 15.11 14.38
C GLU A 73 0.17 15.67 14.31
N THR A 74 -0.64 15.23 13.34
CA THR A 74 -2.03 15.72 13.18
C THR A 74 -2.98 15.13 14.21
N VAL A 75 -2.57 14.05 14.88
CA VAL A 75 -3.34 13.34 15.92
C VAL A 75 -2.45 13.06 17.12
N GLU A 76 -2.96 13.34 18.31
CA GLU A 76 -2.29 13.03 19.58
C GLU A 76 -2.52 11.56 19.96
N TYR A 77 -1.64 10.66 19.48
CA TYR A 77 -1.75 9.22 19.73
C TYR A 77 -1.36 8.80 21.16
N GLY A 78 -0.76 9.69 21.95
CA GLY A 78 -0.15 9.40 23.26
C GLY A 78 1.19 8.65 23.20
N CYS A 79 1.49 8.03 22.07
CA CYS A 79 2.70 7.29 21.78
C CYS A 79 3.08 7.45 20.29
N PRO A 80 4.21 6.93 19.81
CA PRO A 80 4.53 6.97 18.38
C PRO A 80 3.47 6.25 17.53
N ALA A 81 3.15 6.79 16.36
CA ALA A 81 2.05 6.31 15.51
C ALA A 81 2.17 4.80 15.14
N GLY A 82 3.38 4.31 14.84
CA GLY A 82 3.59 2.88 14.59
C GLY A 82 3.20 1.98 15.77
N ALA A 83 3.57 2.36 17.00
CA ALA A 83 3.21 1.63 18.21
C ALA A 83 1.70 1.69 18.49
N PHE A 84 1.07 2.84 18.20
CA PHE A 84 -0.38 3.00 18.28
C PHE A 84 -1.11 2.03 17.34
N PHE A 85 -0.73 1.98 16.06
CA PHE A 85 -1.36 1.10 15.07
C PHE A 85 -1.03 -0.38 15.30
N GLU A 86 0.13 -0.70 15.89
CA GLU A 86 0.43 -2.06 16.35
C GLU A 86 -0.57 -2.50 17.44
N ALA A 87 -0.85 -1.63 18.42
CA ALA A 87 -1.84 -1.90 19.47
C ALA A 87 -3.26 -2.09 18.91
N VAL A 88 -3.63 -1.32 17.89
CA VAL A 88 -4.94 -1.43 17.22
C VAL A 88 -5.13 -2.79 16.56
N PHE A 89 -4.14 -3.30 15.83
CA PHE A 89 -4.32 -4.50 14.99
C PHE A 89 -3.83 -5.81 15.61
N PHE A 90 -2.90 -5.74 16.56
CA PHE A 90 -2.26 -6.91 17.15
C PHE A 90 -2.57 -7.11 18.64
N GLU A 91 -3.47 -6.28 19.20
CA GLU A 91 -3.87 -6.31 20.62
C GLU A 91 -2.66 -6.31 21.59
N THR A 92 -1.57 -5.65 21.20
CA THR A 92 -0.36 -5.57 22.03
C THR A 92 -0.56 -4.57 23.16
N ALA A 93 0.04 -4.85 24.32
CA ALA A 93 0.01 -3.93 25.45
C ALA A 93 0.73 -2.62 25.09
N ALA A 94 -0.03 -1.52 25.04
CA ALA A 94 0.48 -0.20 24.70
C ALA A 94 0.09 0.81 25.77
N ALA A 95 0.62 0.63 26.98
CA ALA A 95 0.21 1.34 28.19
C ALA A 95 0.32 2.87 28.09
N ASP A 96 1.23 3.36 27.24
CA ASP A 96 1.50 4.79 27.06
C ASP A 96 0.66 5.43 25.93
N CYS A 97 0.00 4.64 25.08
CA CYS A 97 -0.85 5.14 24.01
C CYS A 97 -2.23 5.58 24.53
N ASP A 98 -2.88 6.50 23.82
CA ASP A 98 -4.27 6.89 24.12
C ASP A 98 -5.22 5.71 23.86
N GLN A 99 -5.69 5.10 24.95
CA GLN A 99 -6.57 3.94 24.89
C GLN A 99 -7.95 4.26 24.30
N THR A 100 -8.47 5.46 24.54
CA THR A 100 -9.77 5.88 23.98
C THR A 100 -9.68 5.97 22.46
N LEU A 101 -8.56 6.49 21.97
CA LEU A 101 -8.32 6.56 20.54
C LEU A 101 -8.04 5.19 19.93
N ILE A 102 -7.33 4.28 20.62
CA ILE A 102 -7.16 2.88 20.17
C ILE A 102 -8.53 2.23 19.98
N GLU A 103 -9.43 2.33 20.96
CA GLU A 103 -10.78 1.77 20.87
C GLU A 103 -11.53 2.34 19.65
N ALA A 104 -11.50 3.66 19.46
CA ALA A 104 -12.18 4.30 18.33
C ALA A 104 -11.61 3.89 16.96
N VAL A 105 -10.29 3.77 16.83
CA VAL A 105 -9.64 3.35 15.58
C VAL A 105 -9.88 1.85 15.34
N HIS A 106 -9.85 1.03 16.39
CA HIS A 106 -10.19 -0.39 16.33
C HIS A 106 -11.65 -0.59 15.86
N GLU A 107 -12.61 0.19 16.36
CA GLU A 107 -13.99 0.15 15.87
C GLU A 107 -14.10 0.47 14.38
N ASN A 108 -13.25 1.36 13.87
CA ASN A 108 -13.30 1.79 12.47
C ASN A 108 -12.67 0.75 11.52
N PHE A 109 -11.53 0.18 11.90
CA PHE A 109 -10.69 -0.67 11.04
C PHE A 109 -10.70 -2.16 11.39
N VAL A 110 -11.14 -2.56 12.57
CA VAL A 110 -11.08 -3.98 12.99
C VAL A 110 -12.47 -4.55 13.24
N SER A 111 -13.27 -3.91 14.08
CA SER A 111 -14.59 -4.42 14.45
C SER A 111 -15.53 -4.57 13.24
N GLY A 112 -15.93 -5.81 12.95
CA GLY A 112 -16.84 -6.12 11.84
C GLY A 112 -16.24 -5.92 10.45
N ARG A 113 -14.91 -5.88 10.34
CA ARG A 113 -14.15 -5.79 9.08
C ARG A 113 -13.55 -7.14 8.69
N ASP A 114 -13.23 -7.29 7.41
CA ASP A 114 -12.29 -8.30 6.95
C ASP A 114 -10.87 -7.83 7.28
N VAL A 115 -10.22 -8.55 8.18
CA VAL A 115 -8.91 -8.20 8.73
C VAL A 115 -7.97 -9.38 8.54
N ALA A 116 -6.76 -9.08 8.09
CA ALA A 116 -5.68 -10.06 7.99
C ALA A 116 -4.39 -9.41 8.46
N THR A 117 -3.57 -10.17 9.17
CA THR A 117 -2.26 -9.71 9.63
C THR A 117 -1.19 -10.68 9.18
N TRP A 118 -0.01 -10.15 8.88
CA TRP A 118 1.16 -10.92 8.47
C TRP A 118 2.41 -10.39 9.15
N ALA A 119 3.36 -11.29 9.42
CA ALA A 119 4.71 -10.92 9.79
C ALA A 119 5.61 -11.08 8.57
N GLN A 120 6.43 -10.07 8.29
CA GLN A 120 7.33 -10.02 7.15
C GLN A 120 8.66 -9.41 7.58
N ASP A 121 9.68 -10.24 7.76
CA ASP A 121 11.00 -9.86 8.25
C ASP A 121 10.94 -8.96 9.51
N SER A 122 11.26 -7.66 9.38
CA SER A 122 11.21 -6.68 10.46
C SER A 122 9.95 -5.82 10.50
N TYR A 123 8.95 -6.18 9.69
CA TYR A 123 7.69 -5.47 9.52
C TYR A 123 6.50 -6.35 9.90
N SER A 124 5.50 -5.72 10.51
CA SER A 124 4.16 -6.24 10.72
C SER A 124 3.23 -5.60 9.71
N LEU A 125 2.45 -6.41 9.01
CA LEU A 125 1.47 -5.96 8.03
C LEU A 125 0.07 -6.17 8.59
N ALA A 126 -0.77 -5.14 8.54
CA ALA A 126 -2.17 -5.23 8.94
C ALA A 126 -3.10 -4.73 7.82
N TYR A 127 -3.97 -5.61 7.35
CA TYR A 127 -5.00 -5.32 6.36
C TYR A 127 -6.35 -5.10 7.02
N SER A 128 -7.14 -4.19 6.44
CA SER A 128 -8.53 -3.94 6.78
C SER A 128 -9.30 -3.51 5.54
N ASP A 129 -10.54 -3.98 5.40
CA ASP A 129 -11.50 -3.39 4.48
C ASP A 129 -12.36 -2.31 5.17
N HIS A 130 -12.70 -1.26 4.44
CA HIS A 130 -13.72 -0.30 4.89
C HIS A 130 -14.46 0.31 3.70
N GLY A 131 -15.76 0.01 3.60
CA GLY A 131 -16.58 0.46 2.48
C GLY A 131 -16.15 -0.19 1.17
N ASN A 132 -15.76 0.62 0.18
CA ASN A 132 -15.23 0.15 -1.10
C ASN A 132 -13.70 0.27 -1.21
N LYS A 133 -13.02 0.37 -0.06
CA LYS A 133 -11.57 0.56 0.03
C LYS A 133 -10.92 -0.54 0.84
N ALA A 134 -9.70 -0.84 0.47
CA ALA A 134 -8.78 -1.74 1.13
C ALA A 134 -7.61 -0.92 1.67
N PHE A 135 -7.19 -1.23 2.89
CA PHE A 135 -6.09 -0.57 3.60
C PHE A 135 -5.07 -1.61 4.01
N LEU A 136 -3.79 -1.30 3.81
CA LEU A 136 -2.66 -2.05 4.33
C LEU A 136 -1.78 -1.09 5.14
N PHE A 137 -1.58 -1.42 6.40
CA PHE A 137 -0.66 -0.73 7.28
C PHE A 137 0.65 -1.52 7.35
N VAL A 138 1.75 -0.88 6.99
CA VAL A 138 3.12 -1.41 7.12
C VAL A 138 3.73 -0.81 8.37
N ILE A 139 3.89 -1.63 9.40
CA ILE A 139 4.37 -1.22 10.71
C ILE A 139 5.77 -1.80 10.90
N GLY A 140 6.76 -0.93 11.07
CA GLY A 140 8.17 -1.32 11.22
C GLY A 140 8.75 -0.91 12.56
N LYS A 141 10.05 -1.20 12.72
CA LYS A 141 10.85 -0.68 13.84
C LYS A 141 10.91 0.85 13.82
N ASP A 142 11.34 1.41 14.96
CA ASP A 142 11.52 2.87 15.14
C ASP A 142 10.25 3.68 14.82
N ALA A 143 9.09 3.12 15.17
CA ALA A 143 7.76 3.70 14.95
C ALA A 143 7.37 3.93 13.48
N LYS A 144 8.06 3.30 12.54
CA LYS A 144 7.72 3.36 11.11
C LYS A 144 6.28 2.94 10.90
N LEU A 145 5.51 3.81 10.23
CA LEU A 145 4.13 3.54 9.87
C LEU A 145 3.87 4.06 8.46
N LEU A 146 3.60 3.15 7.52
CA LEU A 146 3.05 3.51 6.23
C LEU A 146 1.63 3.01 6.10
N LYS A 147 0.78 3.80 5.45
CA LYS A 147 -0.56 3.38 5.03
C LYS A 147 -0.58 3.29 3.51
N ILE A 148 -1.06 2.16 3.00
CA ILE A 148 -1.31 1.93 1.59
C ILE A 148 -2.81 1.71 1.42
N ASP A 149 -3.50 2.53 0.64
CA ASP A 149 -4.93 2.35 0.40
C ASP A 149 -5.31 2.34 -1.08
N SER A 150 -6.31 1.53 -1.40
CA SER A 150 -6.81 1.34 -2.76
C SER A 150 -8.31 1.07 -2.77
N ASP A 151 -8.99 1.47 -3.84
CA ASP A 151 -10.40 1.16 -4.07
C ASP A 151 -10.63 0.07 -5.14
N PHE A 152 -9.57 -0.59 -5.60
CA PHE A 152 -9.65 -1.64 -6.62
C PHE A 152 -8.79 -2.88 -6.35
N LEU A 153 -7.90 -2.83 -5.36
CA LEU A 153 -7.09 -3.97 -4.93
C LEU A 153 -7.70 -4.61 -3.68
N ASP A 154 -7.61 -5.93 -3.60
CA ASP A 154 -7.96 -6.71 -2.41
C ASP A 154 -6.76 -6.88 -1.47
N GLY A 155 -6.98 -7.47 -0.29
CA GLY A 155 -5.94 -7.67 0.72
C GLY A 155 -4.73 -8.47 0.22
N GLU A 156 -4.95 -9.55 -0.54
CA GLU A 156 -3.85 -10.34 -1.11
C GLU A 156 -3.06 -9.57 -2.17
N SER A 157 -3.71 -8.71 -2.96
CA SER A 157 -3.01 -7.85 -3.92
C SER A 157 -2.23 -6.74 -3.23
N LEU A 158 -2.76 -6.15 -2.16
CA LEU A 158 -2.02 -5.18 -1.34
C LEU A 158 -0.83 -5.85 -0.66
N LYS A 159 -1.00 -7.04 -0.09
CA LYS A 159 0.10 -7.81 0.50
C LYS A 159 1.22 -8.06 -0.52
N ARG A 160 0.86 -8.42 -1.76
CA ARG A 160 1.84 -8.62 -2.84
C ARG A 160 2.65 -7.36 -3.15
N ILE A 161 2.06 -6.17 -3.01
CA ILE A 161 2.79 -4.90 -3.20
C ILE A 161 3.94 -4.78 -2.19
N ALA A 162 3.75 -5.32 -0.99
CA ALA A 162 4.70 -5.31 0.11
C ALA A 162 5.57 -6.59 0.21
N GLU A 163 5.56 -7.47 -0.78
CA GLU A 163 6.18 -8.80 -0.67
C GLU A 163 7.71 -8.80 -0.58
N ASP A 164 8.36 -7.69 -0.93
CA ASP A 164 9.83 -7.52 -0.89
C ASP A 164 10.32 -6.66 0.29
N LEU A 165 9.44 -6.39 1.27
CA LEU A 165 9.80 -5.74 2.54
C LEU A 165 10.63 -6.65 3.45
#